data_AF-A0A645DAE1-F1
#
_entry.id   AF-A0A645DAE1-F1
#
_cell.length_a   1.000
_cell.length_b   1.000
_cell.length_c   1.000
_cell.angle_alpha   90.00
_cell.angle_beta   90.00
_cell.angle_gamma   90.00
#
_symmetry.space_group_name_H-M   'P 1'
#
loop_
_entity.id
_entity.type
_entity.pdbx_description
1 polymer ?
#
loop_
_entity_poly.entity_id
_entity_poly.type
_entity_poly.pdbx_seq_one_letter_code
_entity_poly.pdbx_strand_id
1 'polypeptide(L)'
;MLEEAAGEWKQLYDFATLASAAQYDFLPVKIASTEYLLIANGTARMAKWDGASETAEAFGSAEGLSNTAVNFVEFYYSRLFAAGDAQNPSRLYYSQAPGDTRTIENWTAATESENVSGGFVDVGTGSDPITGLFALSNQLLIFKRDSLYRLLGDRPGNFRIQPVNGTMQQPVHTACVRVGDVLYFLT
;
A
#
# COMPACT_ATOMS: atom_id res chain seq x y z
N MET A 1 -14.60 28.68 8.60
CA MET A 1 -13.94 29.08 9.86
C MET A 1 -13.83 27.80 10.65
N LEU A 2 -12.65 27.17 10.67
CA LEU A 2 -12.41 26.00 11.52
C LEU A 2 -12.38 26.52 12.95
N GLU A 3 -13.33 26.10 13.78
CA GLU A 3 -13.35 26.43 15.21
C GLU A 3 -12.15 25.74 15.86
N GLU A 4 -11.09 26.50 16.09
CA GLU A 4 -9.90 26.06 16.80
C GLU A 4 -10.11 26.38 18.28
N ALA A 5 -10.79 25.48 19.00
CA ALA A 5 -10.79 25.53 20.46
C ALA A 5 -9.42 25.05 20.95
N ALA A 6 -8.78 25.85 21.79
CA ALA A 6 -7.42 25.64 22.27
C ALA A 6 -7.24 24.26 22.95
N GLY A 7 -6.43 23.38 22.35
CA GLY A 7 -5.95 22.14 22.98
C GLY A 7 -6.09 20.83 22.19
N GLU A 8 -6.58 20.83 20.94
CA GLU A 8 -7.07 19.59 20.31
C GLU A 8 -6.14 18.89 19.30
N TRP A 9 -4.86 19.27 19.22
CA TRP A 9 -3.88 18.47 18.46
C TRP A 9 -3.50 17.23 19.27
N LYS A 10 -4.22 16.12 19.03
CA LYS A 10 -3.94 14.82 19.64
C LYS A 10 -2.90 14.08 18.83
N GLN A 11 -1.78 13.72 19.46
CA GLN A 11 -0.80 12.82 18.86
C GLN A 11 -1.40 11.42 18.78
N LEU A 12 -1.74 11.01 17.56
CA LEU A 12 -2.41 9.73 17.32
C LEU A 12 -1.43 8.55 17.31
N TYR A 13 -0.25 8.75 16.74
CA TYR A 13 0.77 7.72 16.61
C TYR A 13 2.15 8.35 16.46
N ASP A 14 3.16 7.68 17.01
CA ASP A 14 4.57 8.04 16.81
C ASP A 14 5.32 6.81 16.32
N PHE A 15 5.95 6.93 15.15
CA PHE A 15 6.82 5.90 14.59
C PHE A 15 8.21 5.88 15.27
N ALA A 16 8.38 6.64 16.35
CA ALA A 16 9.61 6.83 17.14
C ALA A 16 10.77 7.38 16.29
N THR A 17 12.02 7.28 16.78
CA THR A 17 13.25 7.78 16.12
C THR A 17 13.55 7.15 14.75
N LEU A 18 12.72 6.22 14.27
CA LEU A 18 12.75 5.70 12.90
C LEU A 18 12.08 6.66 11.90
N ALA A 19 11.47 7.76 12.37
CA ALA A 19 10.77 8.78 11.58
C ALA A 19 11.69 9.71 10.74
N SER A 20 12.74 9.16 10.10
CA SER A 20 13.39 9.84 8.97
C SER A 20 12.67 9.61 7.64
N ALA A 21 11.43 9.12 7.71
CA ALA A 21 10.57 8.90 6.56
C ALA A 21 10.39 10.21 5.79
N ALA A 22 10.88 10.25 4.56
CA ALA A 22 10.75 11.42 3.70
C ALA A 22 9.29 11.67 3.29
N GLN A 23 8.45 10.64 3.37
CA GLN A 23 7.06 10.65 2.93
C GLN A 23 6.22 9.71 3.80
N TYR A 24 4.93 10.04 3.92
CA TYR A 24 3.92 9.20 4.55
C TYR A 24 2.81 8.94 3.52
N ASP A 25 2.21 7.76 3.60
CA ASP A 25 1.06 7.40 2.78
C ASP A 25 -0.11 7.00 3.67
N PHE A 26 -1.31 7.35 3.22
CA PHE A 26 -2.54 7.25 3.99
C PHE A 26 -3.62 6.61 3.15
N LEU A 27 -4.18 5.50 3.64
CA LEU A 27 -5.21 4.77 2.90
C LEU A 27 -6.36 4.38 3.82
N PRO A 28 -7.60 4.88 3.57
CA PRO A 28 -8.77 4.34 4.24
C PRO A 28 -9.06 2.93 3.72
N VAL A 29 -9.19 1.98 4.63
CA VAL A 29 -9.51 0.58 4.35
C VAL A 29 -10.63 0.10 5.25
N LYS A 30 -11.33 -0.96 4.83
CA LYS A 30 -12.31 -1.64 5.67
C LYS A 30 -11.80 -3.01 6.05
N ILE A 31 -11.72 -3.29 7.35
CA ILE A 31 -11.35 -4.59 7.90
C ILE A 31 -12.56 -5.12 8.65
N ALA A 32 -13.12 -6.23 8.16
CA ALA A 32 -14.42 -6.73 8.60
C ALA A 32 -15.52 -5.65 8.49
N SER A 33 -16.06 -5.20 9.62
CA SER A 33 -17.11 -4.17 9.69
C SER A 33 -16.59 -2.76 9.97
N THR A 34 -15.31 -2.61 10.30
CA THR A 34 -14.74 -1.35 10.80
C THR A 34 -13.89 -0.67 9.74
N GLU A 35 -14.05 0.64 9.60
CA GLU A 35 -13.20 1.47 8.75
C GLU A 35 -11.94 1.88 9.52
N TYR A 36 -10.79 1.73 8.88
CA TYR A 36 -9.50 2.09 9.44
C TYR A 36 -8.77 3.03 8.49
N LEU A 37 -8.05 4.00 9.03
CA LEU A 37 -7.01 4.73 8.33
C LEU A 37 -5.69 3.97 8.48
N LEU A 38 -5.13 3.48 7.38
CA LEU A 38 -3.75 2.96 7.36
C LEU A 38 -2.76 4.10 7.18
N ILE A 39 -1.63 3.98 7.85
CA ILE A 39 -0.53 4.93 7.81
C ILE A 39 0.76 4.17 7.55
N ALA A 40 1.42 4.47 6.44
CA ALA A 40 2.68 3.88 6.02
C ALA A 40 3.77 4.97 5.93
N ASN A 41 5.03 4.60 6.21
CA ASN A 41 6.15 5.55 6.24
C ASN A 41 7.48 5.00 5.70
N GLY A 42 7.52 3.73 5.28
CA GLY A 42 8.71 3.08 4.72
C GLY A 42 9.83 2.74 5.70
N THR A 43 9.81 3.26 6.94
CA THR A 43 10.89 3.05 7.92
C THR A 43 10.47 2.17 9.10
N ALA A 44 9.17 2.07 9.34
CA ALA A 44 8.59 1.29 10.41
C ALA A 44 7.36 0.53 9.92
N ARG A 45 6.90 -0.40 10.76
CA ARG A 45 5.66 -1.13 10.52
C ARG A 45 4.49 -0.15 10.42
N MET A 46 3.58 -0.41 9.48
CA MET A 46 2.39 0.42 9.30
C MET A 46 1.55 0.51 10.58
N ALA A 47 0.83 1.62 10.71
CA ALA A 47 -0.18 1.82 11.75
C ALA A 47 -1.58 1.79 11.14
N LYS A 48 -2.58 1.47 11.96
CA LYS A 48 -4.00 1.56 11.62
C LYS A 48 -4.77 2.26 12.73
N TRP A 49 -5.74 3.09 12.37
CA TRP A 49 -6.59 3.80 13.32
C TRP A 49 -8.06 3.67 12.94
N ASP A 50 -8.91 3.35 13.90
CA ASP A 50 -10.35 3.08 13.71
C ASP A 50 -11.23 4.34 13.65
N GLY A 51 -10.64 5.53 13.76
CA GLY A 51 -11.38 6.80 13.78
C GLY A 51 -12.01 7.16 15.13
N ALA A 52 -11.90 6.29 16.15
CA ALA A 52 -12.59 6.43 17.43
C ALA A 52 -11.65 6.33 18.64
N SER A 53 -10.65 5.46 18.57
CA SER A 53 -9.65 5.23 19.60
C SER A 53 -8.74 6.45 19.79
N GLU A 54 -8.22 6.62 21.01
CA GLU A 54 -7.33 7.76 21.33
C GLU A 54 -5.98 7.67 20.61
N THR A 55 -5.53 6.46 20.29
CA THR A 55 -4.27 6.19 19.61
C THR A 55 -4.46 5.18 18.47
N ALA A 56 -3.56 5.20 17.49
CA ALA A 56 -3.48 4.16 16.47
C ALA A 56 -2.75 2.92 17.00
N GLU A 57 -3.04 1.77 16.39
CA GLU A 57 -2.39 0.49 16.68
C GLU A 57 -1.52 0.03 15.50
N ALA A 58 -0.61 -0.93 15.75
CA ALA A 58 0.23 -1.48 14.68
C ALA A 58 -0.60 -2.37 13.74
N PHE A 59 -0.49 -2.16 12.42
CA PHE A 59 -1.15 -2.98 11.41
C PHE A 59 -0.41 -4.29 11.17
N GLY A 60 -1.11 -5.42 11.04
CA GLY A 60 -0.51 -6.68 10.60
C GLY A 60 0.07 -7.56 11.72
N SER A 61 1.04 -8.42 11.41
CA SER A 61 1.88 -9.13 12.39
C SER A 61 3.09 -9.78 11.71
N ALA A 62 4.04 -10.31 12.50
CA ALA A 62 5.17 -11.06 11.96
C ALA A 62 4.72 -12.41 11.37
N GLU A 63 3.75 -13.07 12.02
CA GLU A 63 3.13 -14.31 11.54
C GLU A 63 2.38 -14.09 10.23
N GLY A 64 1.73 -12.92 10.08
CA GLY A 64 1.07 -12.51 8.86
C GLY A 64 2.01 -11.99 7.76
N LEU A 65 3.32 -11.89 8.01
CA LEU A 65 4.32 -11.30 7.11
C LEU A 65 4.04 -9.84 6.69
N SER A 66 3.12 -9.18 7.39
CA SER A 66 2.63 -7.82 7.12
C SER A 66 3.24 -6.77 8.05
N ASN A 67 4.22 -7.17 8.86
CA ASN A 67 5.03 -6.28 9.69
C ASN A 67 6.16 -5.56 8.92
N THR A 68 6.22 -5.72 7.60
CA THR A 68 7.23 -5.12 6.74
C THR A 68 7.11 -3.60 6.73
N ALA A 69 8.24 -2.89 6.79
CA ALA A 69 8.28 -1.45 6.65
C ALA A 69 8.09 -1.07 5.17
N VAL A 70 6.90 -0.60 4.82
CA VAL A 70 6.47 -0.23 3.47
C VAL A 70 6.05 1.23 3.45
N ASN A 71 6.15 1.87 2.29
CA ASN A 71 5.88 3.30 2.13
C ASN A 71 4.64 3.59 1.30
N PHE A 72 4.29 2.72 0.35
CA PHE A 72 3.17 2.92 -0.57
C PHE A 72 2.14 1.85 -0.32
N VAL A 73 0.89 2.24 -0.17
CA VAL A 73 -0.24 1.34 0.08
C VAL A 73 -1.39 1.67 -0.84
N GLU A 74 -2.04 0.65 -1.39
CA GLU A 74 -3.18 0.85 -2.28
C GLU A 74 -4.16 -0.33 -2.19
N PHE A 75 -5.45 -0.05 -2.36
CA PHE A 75 -6.50 -1.05 -2.34
C PHE A 75 -6.99 -1.39 -3.74
N TYR A 76 -6.85 -2.65 -4.14
CA TYR A 76 -7.22 -3.10 -5.48
C TYR A 76 -7.83 -4.50 -5.45
N TYR A 77 -8.99 -4.69 -6.10
CA TYR A 77 -9.78 -5.93 -6.08
C TYR A 77 -9.87 -6.60 -4.70
N SER A 78 -10.32 -5.83 -3.70
CA SER A 78 -10.51 -6.30 -2.32
C SER A 78 -9.24 -6.74 -1.60
N ARG A 79 -8.05 -6.35 -2.08
CA ARG A 79 -6.77 -6.68 -1.47
C ARG A 79 -5.99 -5.41 -1.18
N LEU A 80 -5.20 -5.47 -0.12
CA LEU A 80 -4.19 -4.46 0.15
C LEU A 80 -2.93 -4.81 -0.63
N PHE A 81 -2.45 -3.87 -1.42
CA PHE A 81 -1.14 -3.91 -2.05
C PHE A 81 -0.21 -2.95 -1.31
N ALA A 82 1.05 -3.34 -1.17
CA ALA A 82 2.04 -2.51 -0.50
C ALA A 82 3.42 -2.60 -1.18
N ALA A 83 4.18 -1.50 -1.16
CA ALA A 83 5.52 -1.43 -1.72
C ALA A 83 6.38 -0.37 -1.01
N GLY A 84 7.65 -0.23 -1.42
CA GLY A 84 8.58 0.74 -0.85
C GLY A 84 9.39 0.21 0.33
N ASP A 85 9.54 -1.12 0.44
CA ASP A 85 10.48 -1.76 1.36
C ASP A 85 11.92 -1.49 0.90
N ALA A 86 12.71 -0.83 1.74
CA ALA A 86 14.11 -0.48 1.43
C ALA A 86 15.01 -1.72 1.23
N GLN A 87 14.68 -2.87 1.83
CA GLN A 87 15.44 -4.12 1.67
C GLN A 87 15.05 -4.86 0.39
N ASN A 88 13.83 -4.66 -0.09
CA ASN A 88 13.31 -5.27 -1.31
C ASN A 88 12.63 -4.20 -2.19
N PRO A 89 13.42 -3.29 -2.79
CA PRO A 89 12.90 -2.07 -3.41
C PRO A 89 11.97 -2.32 -4.60
N SER A 90 12.15 -3.44 -5.31
CA SER A 90 11.34 -3.84 -6.47
C SER A 90 10.11 -4.67 -6.11
N ARG A 91 9.84 -4.92 -4.83
CA ARG A 91 8.84 -5.89 -4.40
C ARG A 91 7.48 -5.26 -4.19
N LEU A 92 6.48 -5.87 -4.80
CA LEU A 92 5.07 -5.58 -4.58
C LEU A 92 4.48 -6.68 -3.70
N TYR A 93 4.10 -6.32 -2.48
CA TYR A 93 3.40 -7.19 -1.54
C TYR A 93 1.89 -7.10 -1.78
N TYR A 94 1.18 -8.20 -1.53
CA TYR A 94 -0.27 -8.24 -1.58
C TYR A 94 -0.83 -9.11 -0.46
N SER A 95 -1.93 -8.66 0.14
CA SER A 95 -2.62 -9.40 1.18
C SER A 95 -3.42 -10.58 0.64
N GLN A 96 -3.81 -11.48 1.52
CA GLN A 96 -4.90 -12.40 1.29
C GLN A 96 -6.19 -11.65 0.93
N ALA A 97 -7.06 -12.30 0.16
CA ALA A 97 -8.41 -11.79 -0.04
C ALA A 97 -9.20 -11.99 1.26
N PRO A 98 -9.86 -10.94 1.79
CA PRO A 98 -10.66 -11.05 3.00
C PRO A 98 -11.75 -12.12 2.84
N GLY A 99 -12.05 -12.81 3.92
CA GLY A 99 -13.03 -13.89 4.01
C GLY A 99 -13.19 -14.32 5.46
N ASP A 100 -13.94 -15.40 5.72
CA ASP A 100 -14.34 -15.80 7.09
C ASP A 100 -13.19 -15.76 8.12
N THR A 101 -12.05 -16.34 7.79
CA THR A 101 -10.85 -16.38 8.66
C THR A 101 -9.69 -15.55 8.13
N ARG A 102 -9.83 -14.93 6.96
CA ARG A 102 -8.75 -14.22 6.25
C ARG A 102 -8.94 -12.72 6.32
N THR A 103 -7.84 -12.01 6.48
CA THR A 103 -7.81 -10.55 6.60
C THR A 103 -6.75 -9.97 5.67
N ILE A 104 -6.91 -8.69 5.33
CA ILE A 104 -5.89 -7.93 4.57
C ILE A 104 -4.59 -7.75 5.37
N GLU A 105 -4.64 -8.03 6.68
CA GLU A 105 -3.47 -8.09 7.56
C GLU A 105 -2.64 -9.37 7.41
N ASN A 106 -3.11 -10.36 6.64
CA ASN A 106 -2.38 -11.60 6.40
C ASN A 106 -1.83 -11.62 4.97
N TRP A 107 -0.52 -11.66 4.82
CA TRP A 107 0.21 -11.71 3.54
C TRP A 107 0.83 -13.09 3.28
N THR A 108 0.54 -14.09 4.11
CA THR A 108 1.00 -15.46 3.90
C THR A 108 0.22 -16.16 2.79
N ALA A 109 0.80 -17.26 2.29
CA ALA A 109 0.08 -18.18 1.43
C ALA A 109 -1.11 -18.79 2.18
N ALA A 110 -2.29 -18.74 1.57
CA ALA A 110 -3.48 -19.37 2.10
C ALA A 110 -3.44 -20.87 1.80
N THR A 111 -3.84 -21.69 2.78
CA THR A 111 -3.85 -23.16 2.65
C THR A 111 -4.90 -23.67 1.67
N GLU A 112 -5.96 -22.90 1.44
CA GLU A 112 -7.14 -23.30 0.68
C GLU A 112 -6.91 -23.16 -0.83
N SER A 113 -6.30 -22.06 -1.27
CA SER A 113 -6.02 -21.82 -2.69
C SER A 113 -5.04 -20.67 -2.88
N GLU A 114 -4.19 -20.79 -3.89
CA GLU A 114 -3.34 -19.71 -4.39
C GLU A 114 -4.15 -18.44 -4.73
N ASN A 115 -5.37 -18.59 -5.22
CA ASN A 115 -6.20 -17.46 -5.65
C ASN A 115 -6.72 -16.58 -4.51
N VAL A 116 -6.56 -17.01 -3.25
CA VAL A 116 -6.92 -16.25 -2.05
C VAL A 116 -5.70 -15.94 -1.18
N SER A 117 -4.54 -16.46 -1.53
CA SER A 117 -3.25 -16.22 -0.88
C SER A 117 -2.82 -14.76 -0.92
N GLY A 118 -2.07 -14.37 0.10
CA GLY A 118 -1.18 -13.22 0.04
C GLY A 118 0.18 -13.64 -0.50
N GLY A 119 1.08 -12.68 -0.59
CA GLY A 119 2.46 -12.95 -0.96
C GLY A 119 3.12 -11.70 -1.50
N PHE A 120 4.09 -11.93 -2.40
CA PHE A 120 4.80 -10.86 -3.06
C PHE A 120 5.19 -11.27 -4.48
N VAL A 121 5.44 -10.27 -5.30
CA VAL A 121 6.00 -10.42 -6.63
C VAL A 121 6.99 -9.30 -6.88
N ASP A 122 8.12 -9.64 -7.49
CA ASP A 122 9.12 -8.64 -7.88
C ASP A 122 8.73 -8.03 -9.24
N VAL A 123 8.69 -6.71 -9.32
CA VAL A 123 8.20 -5.96 -10.48
C VAL A 123 9.38 -5.57 -11.37
N GLY A 124 9.41 -6.16 -12.57
CA GLY A 124 10.48 -5.96 -13.55
C GLY A 124 11.72 -6.82 -13.26
N THR A 125 12.79 -6.57 -14.00
CA THR A 125 14.04 -7.37 -13.94
C THR A 125 15.18 -6.66 -13.19
N GLY A 126 15.00 -5.39 -12.83
CA GLY A 126 16.00 -4.56 -12.16
C GLY A 126 15.64 -4.24 -10.71
N SER A 127 16.66 -3.86 -9.93
CA SER A 127 16.56 -3.43 -8.53
C SER A 127 15.98 -2.01 -8.37
N ASP A 128 15.47 -1.41 -9.44
CA ASP A 128 14.86 -0.08 -9.38
C ASP A 128 13.70 -0.07 -8.38
N PRO A 129 13.66 0.92 -7.48
CA PRO A 129 12.62 0.99 -6.47
C PRO A 129 11.27 1.29 -7.09
N ILE A 130 10.24 0.65 -6.55
CA ILE A 130 8.85 1.11 -6.71
C ILE A 130 8.76 2.45 -5.99
N THR A 131 8.30 3.46 -6.72
CA THR A 131 8.18 4.85 -6.24
C THR A 131 6.73 5.26 -6.01
N GLY A 132 5.75 4.40 -6.33
CA GLY A 132 4.33 4.70 -6.11
C GLY A 132 3.39 3.61 -6.62
N LEU A 133 2.19 3.55 -6.05
CA LEU A 133 1.12 2.63 -6.42
C LEU A 133 -0.17 3.41 -6.65
N PHE A 134 -0.92 3.07 -7.71
CA PHE A 134 -2.23 3.68 -7.97
C PHE A 134 -3.22 2.67 -8.52
N ALA A 135 -4.35 2.48 -7.84
CA ALA A 135 -5.42 1.63 -8.30
C ALA A 135 -6.36 2.38 -9.26
N LEU A 136 -6.49 1.81 -10.46
CA LEU A 136 -7.54 2.13 -11.43
C LEU A 136 -8.56 1.00 -11.45
N SER A 137 -9.65 1.18 -12.20
CA SER A 137 -10.80 0.27 -12.16
C SER A 137 -10.49 -1.16 -12.58
N ASN A 138 -9.49 -1.36 -13.45
CA ASN A 138 -9.12 -2.66 -14.02
C ASN A 138 -7.61 -2.96 -14.00
N GLN A 139 -6.82 -2.07 -13.41
CA GLN A 139 -5.37 -2.21 -13.35
C GLN A 139 -4.80 -1.49 -12.13
N LEU A 140 -3.75 -2.06 -11.55
CA LEU A 140 -2.91 -1.38 -10.57
C LEU A 140 -1.67 -0.85 -11.30
N LEU A 141 -1.49 0.46 -11.32
CA LEU A 141 -0.30 1.11 -11.82
C LEU A 141 0.80 1.07 -10.77
N ILE A 142 1.99 0.67 -11.19
CA ILE A 142 3.17 0.52 -10.36
C ILE A 142 4.27 1.39 -10.96
N PHE A 143 4.54 2.50 -10.30
CA PHE A 143 5.56 3.44 -10.71
C PHE A 143 6.92 2.97 -10.19
N LYS A 144 7.92 3.01 -11.06
CA LYS A 144 9.34 2.89 -10.71
C LYS A 144 10.04 4.16 -11.19
N ARG A 145 11.31 4.32 -10.80
CA ARG A 145 12.12 5.51 -11.13
C ARG A 145 12.06 5.94 -12.60
N ASP A 146 12.28 4.99 -13.51
CA ASP A 146 12.42 5.24 -14.95
C ASP A 146 11.43 4.42 -15.81
N SER A 147 10.46 3.77 -15.18
CA SER A 147 9.52 2.87 -15.87
C SER A 147 8.18 2.80 -15.16
N LEU A 148 7.14 2.52 -15.94
CA LEU A 148 5.78 2.30 -15.46
C LEU A 148 5.38 0.85 -15.77
N TYR A 149 4.84 0.18 -14.76
CA TYR A 149 4.25 -1.14 -14.88
C TYR A 149 2.76 -1.08 -14.57
N ARG A 150 2.02 -2.05 -15.08
CA ARG A 150 0.64 -2.30 -14.70
C ARG A 150 0.48 -3.76 -14.29
N LEU A 151 -0.27 -3.99 -13.24
CA LEU A 151 -0.77 -5.30 -12.86
C LEU A 151 -2.23 -5.41 -13.30
N LEU A 152 -2.50 -6.42 -14.14
CA LEU A 152 -3.83 -6.83 -14.56
C LEU A 152 -4.22 -8.11 -13.83
N GLY A 153 -5.52 -8.26 -13.56
CA GLY A 153 -6.08 -9.41 -12.84
C GLY A 153 -6.55 -9.07 -11.43
N ASP A 154 -7.35 -9.96 -10.86
CA ASP A 154 -8.04 -9.83 -9.58
C ASP A 154 -7.51 -10.83 -8.52
N ARG A 155 -6.71 -11.83 -8.92
CA ARG A 155 -6.21 -12.89 -8.04
C ARG A 155 -4.80 -13.36 -8.43
N PRO A 156 -4.01 -13.88 -7.47
CA PRO A 156 -2.63 -14.29 -7.72
C PRO A 156 -2.43 -15.18 -8.95
N GLY A 157 -3.26 -16.22 -9.15
CA GLY A 157 -3.14 -17.12 -10.29
C GLY A 157 -3.37 -16.48 -11.67
N ASN A 158 -3.97 -15.28 -11.73
CA ASN A 158 -4.18 -14.54 -12.97
C ASN A 158 -3.49 -13.19 -13.03
N PHE A 159 -2.65 -12.85 -12.05
CA PHE A 159 -1.87 -11.62 -12.11
C PHE A 159 -0.96 -11.63 -13.34
N ARG A 160 -1.01 -10.52 -14.08
CA ARG A 160 -0.18 -10.25 -15.24
C ARG A 160 0.43 -8.88 -15.08
N ILE A 161 1.71 -8.86 -14.75
CA ILE A 161 2.51 -7.64 -14.69
C ILE A 161 3.10 -7.38 -16.07
N GLN A 162 2.87 -6.19 -16.61
CA GLN A 162 3.36 -5.79 -17.92
C GLN A 162 3.95 -4.38 -17.85
N PRO A 163 5.07 -4.11 -18.54
CA PRO A 163 5.53 -2.75 -18.73
C PRO A 163 4.50 -1.96 -19.55
N VAL A 164 4.29 -0.71 -19.19
CA VAL A 164 3.50 0.24 -19.98
C VAL A 164 4.48 0.95 -20.92
N ASN A 165 4.28 0.80 -22.23
CA ASN A 165 5.14 1.43 -23.22
C ASN A 165 4.98 2.95 -23.17
N GLY A 166 5.96 3.62 -22.60
CA GLY A 166 6.09 5.07 -22.51
C GLY A 166 7.31 5.42 -21.67
N THR A 167 8.22 6.23 -22.20
CA THR A 167 9.31 6.79 -21.41
C THR A 167 8.74 7.83 -20.46
N MET A 168 8.83 7.57 -19.15
CA MET A 168 8.50 8.53 -18.11
C MET A 168 9.79 8.93 -17.39
N GLN A 169 9.98 10.22 -17.16
CA GLN A 169 11.08 10.74 -16.35
C GLN A 169 10.52 11.09 -14.96
N GLN A 170 10.99 10.39 -13.93
CA GLN A 170 10.80 10.75 -12.51
C GLN A 170 9.35 11.07 -12.05
N PRO A 171 8.37 10.20 -12.28
CA PRO A 171 7.05 10.39 -11.71
C PRO A 171 7.12 10.35 -10.17
N VAL A 172 6.73 11.46 -9.53
CA VAL A 172 6.69 11.58 -8.07
C VAL A 172 5.30 11.18 -7.58
N HIS A 173 5.22 10.20 -6.67
CA HIS A 173 3.96 9.70 -6.11
C HIS A 173 3.05 10.79 -5.56
N THR A 174 3.61 11.75 -4.82
CA THR A 174 2.85 12.86 -4.24
C THR A 174 2.33 13.87 -5.27
N ALA A 175 2.80 13.80 -6.51
CA ALA A 175 2.35 14.65 -7.61
C ALA A 175 1.38 13.93 -8.57
N CYS A 176 0.94 12.72 -8.22
CA CYS A 176 -0.08 11.98 -8.95
C CYS A 176 -1.47 12.25 -8.35
N VAL A 177 -2.43 12.61 -9.20
CA VAL A 177 -3.82 12.83 -8.84
C VAL A 177 -4.71 11.99 -9.74
N ARG A 178 -5.56 11.16 -9.13
CA ARG A 178 -6.58 10.38 -9.84
C ARG A 178 -7.89 11.17 -9.91
N VAL A 179 -8.45 11.30 -11.11
CA VAL A 179 -9.80 11.84 -11.35
C VAL A 179 -10.59 10.85 -12.19
N GLY A 180 -11.54 10.16 -11.58
CA GLY A 180 -12.25 9.04 -12.21
C GLY A 180 -11.30 7.86 -12.47
N ASP A 181 -11.24 7.39 -13.71
CA ASP A 181 -10.35 6.31 -14.15
C ASP A 181 -9.08 6.82 -14.87
N VAL A 182 -8.81 8.13 -14.75
CA VAL A 182 -7.63 8.77 -15.34
C VAL A 182 -6.67 9.20 -14.24
N LEU A 183 -5.40 8.85 -14.40
CA LEU A 183 -4.32 9.30 -13.53
C LEU A 183 -3.55 10.43 -14.21
N TYR A 184 -3.53 11.58 -13.55
CA TYR A 184 -2.70 12.73 -13.92
C TYR A 184 -1.48 12.73 -13.02
N PHE A 185 -0.30 13.03 -13.56
CA PHE A 185 0.92 13.15 -12.77
C PHE A 185 1.81 14.22 -13.37
N LEU A 186 2.65 14.84 -12.53
CA LEU A 186 3.68 15.77 -12.97
C LEU A 186 5.01 15.01 -13.11
N THR A 187 5.80 15.39 -14.12
CA THR A 187 7.17 14.92 -14.37
C THR A 187 8.16 16.03 -14.04
#